data_AF-A0A820HMP7-F1
#
_entry.id   AF-A0A820HMP7-F1
#
_cell.length_a   1.000
_cell.length_b   1.000
_cell.length_c   1.000
_cell.angle_alpha   90.00
_cell.angle_beta   90.00
_cell.angle_gamma   90.00
#
_symmetry.space_group_name_H-M   'P 1'
#
loop_
_entity.id
_entity.type
_entity.pdbx_description
1 polymer ?
#
loop_
_entity_poly.entity_id
_entity_poly.type
_entity_poly.pdbx_seq_one_letter_code
_entity_poly.pdbx_strand_id
1 'polypeptide(L)'
;LQRDLDRAIIELKKYAHVNKKALDQFLQFSDERDKLTNRKAEIDEAHRHIVDLIESLDNKRFETIQFTFKQVSLYFTEVFKRLAPEGTAHLVIKKGDNEDYDSEQVSSQSSTQQMSVDEFTGVGIKVSFTGRTNEMRDMQQLSGGQKSLVALALIFAIQKCDPAPFYLFDEIDQALDPQYRNAVAEM
;
A
#
# COMPACT_ATOMS: atom_id res chain seq x y z
N LEU A 1 -82.57 25.02 -8.19
CA LEU A 1 -82.24 24.51 -9.54
C LEU A 1 -81.36 25.49 -10.32
N GLN A 2 -81.88 26.65 -10.80
CA GLN A 2 -81.07 27.56 -11.62
C GLN A 2 -79.96 28.30 -10.83
N ARG A 3 -80.25 28.76 -9.60
CA ARG A 3 -79.24 29.34 -8.69
C ARG A 3 -78.13 28.37 -8.27
N ASP A 4 -78.46 27.08 -8.17
CA ASP A 4 -77.50 26.07 -7.75
C ASP A 4 -76.55 25.71 -8.91
N LEU A 5 -77.09 25.69 -10.14
CA LEU A 5 -76.33 25.57 -11.37
C LEU A 5 -75.35 26.73 -11.55
N ASP A 6 -75.80 27.98 -11.32
CA ASP A 6 -74.95 29.17 -11.44
C ASP A 6 -73.83 29.18 -10.39
N ARG A 7 -74.12 28.73 -9.15
CA ARG A 7 -73.08 28.55 -8.12
C ARG A 7 -72.04 27.52 -8.55
N ALA A 8 -72.45 26.36 -9.06
CA ALA A 8 -71.54 25.32 -9.52
C ALA A 8 -70.66 25.79 -10.69
N ILE A 9 -71.21 26.58 -11.62
CA ILE A 9 -70.46 27.15 -12.75
C ILE A 9 -69.42 28.18 -12.29
N ILE A 10 -69.76 29.01 -11.29
CA ILE A 10 -68.82 29.97 -10.70
C ILE A 10 -67.67 29.24 -10.01
N GLU A 11 -67.94 28.15 -9.30
CA GLU A 11 -66.91 27.32 -8.67
C GLU A 11 -66.03 26.61 -9.71
N LEU A 12 -66.62 26.08 -10.79
CA LEU A 12 -65.87 25.46 -11.89
C LEU A 12 -64.90 26.47 -12.55
N LYS A 13 -65.33 27.72 -12.72
CA LYS A 13 -64.49 28.79 -13.28
C LYS A 13 -63.28 29.13 -12.39
N LYS A 14 -63.37 28.95 -11.07
CA LYS A 14 -62.20 29.13 -10.18
C LYS A 14 -61.09 28.13 -10.48
N TYR A 15 -61.42 26.96 -11.00
CA TYR A 15 -60.49 25.91 -11.40
C TYR A 15 -60.23 25.86 -12.92
N ALA A 16 -60.48 26.97 -13.64
CA ALA A 16 -60.28 27.02 -15.09
C ALA A 16 -58.82 26.78 -15.54
N HIS A 17 -57.85 27.03 -14.65
CA HIS A 17 -56.41 26.86 -14.90
C HIS A 17 -55.86 25.53 -14.37
N VAL A 18 -56.65 24.46 -14.37
CA VAL A 18 -56.14 23.12 -14.02
C VAL A 18 -55.30 22.56 -15.16
N ASN A 19 -54.12 22.04 -14.82
CA ASN A 19 -53.23 21.38 -15.76
C ASN A 19 -53.86 20.06 -16.26
N LYS A 20 -54.38 20.09 -17.48
CA LYS A 20 -55.03 18.93 -18.11
C LYS A 20 -54.03 17.81 -18.50
N LYS A 21 -52.73 18.12 -18.57
CA LYS A 21 -51.64 17.15 -18.82
C LYS A 21 -51.07 16.54 -17.55
N ALA A 22 -51.60 16.90 -16.38
CA ALA A 22 -51.05 16.47 -15.09
C ALA A 22 -51.00 14.94 -14.95
N LEU A 23 -51.98 14.22 -15.51
CA LEU A 23 -52.01 12.75 -15.45
C LEU A 23 -50.86 12.14 -16.27
N ASP A 24 -50.70 12.56 -17.53
CA ASP A 24 -49.64 12.05 -18.40
C ASP A 24 -48.26 12.39 -17.86
N GLN A 25 -48.08 13.63 -17.34
CA GLN A 25 -46.83 14.06 -16.71
C GLN A 25 -46.54 13.28 -15.43
N PHE A 26 -47.57 12.99 -14.62
CA PHE A 26 -47.42 12.20 -13.40
C PHE A 26 -46.93 10.78 -13.73
N LEU A 27 -47.54 10.13 -14.73
CA LEU A 27 -47.12 8.80 -15.17
C LEU A 27 -45.68 8.81 -15.68
N GLN A 28 -45.33 9.77 -16.54
CA GLN A 28 -43.98 9.91 -17.08
C GLN A 28 -42.92 10.13 -15.97
N PHE A 29 -43.19 11.05 -15.04
CA PHE A 29 -42.26 11.35 -13.95
C PHE A 29 -42.20 10.23 -12.90
N SER A 30 -43.28 9.47 -12.71
CA SER A 30 -43.26 8.28 -11.85
C SER A 30 -42.32 7.22 -12.43
N ASP A 31 -42.43 6.92 -13.72
CA ASP A 31 -41.53 5.97 -14.40
C ASP A 31 -40.07 6.43 -14.37
N GLU A 32 -39.82 7.73 -14.57
CA GLU A 32 -38.47 8.31 -14.51
C GLU A 32 -37.89 8.24 -13.10
N ARG A 33 -38.70 8.55 -12.08
CA ARG A 33 -38.30 8.42 -10.67
C ARG A 33 -37.93 6.97 -10.34
N ASP A 34 -38.72 6.00 -10.81
CA ASP A 34 -38.47 4.59 -10.51
C ASP A 34 -37.17 4.11 -11.20
N LYS A 35 -36.91 4.53 -12.44
CA LYS A 35 -35.63 4.29 -13.13
C LYS A 35 -34.43 4.89 -12.40
N LEU A 36 -34.54 6.14 -11.96
CA LEU A 36 -33.47 6.81 -11.20
C LEU A 36 -33.23 6.14 -9.85
N THR A 37 -34.29 5.66 -9.19
CA THR A 37 -34.21 4.97 -7.90
C THR A 37 -33.48 3.63 -8.05
N ASN A 38 -33.80 2.86 -9.10
CA ASN A 38 -33.09 1.61 -9.39
C ASN A 38 -31.61 1.85 -9.70
N ARG A 39 -31.30 2.84 -10.54
CA ARG A 39 -29.91 3.19 -10.87
C ARG A 39 -29.13 3.67 -9.64
N LYS A 40 -29.78 4.39 -8.72
CA LYS A 40 -29.15 4.77 -7.45
C LYS A 40 -28.80 3.53 -6.63
N ALA A 41 -29.73 2.58 -6.51
CA ALA A 41 -29.49 1.34 -5.76
C ALA A 41 -28.33 0.52 -6.36
N GLU A 42 -28.24 0.43 -7.69
CA GLU A 42 -27.12 -0.22 -8.39
C GLU A 42 -25.78 0.48 -8.10
N ILE A 43 -25.75 1.81 -8.10
CA ILE A 43 -24.55 2.59 -7.78
C ILE A 43 -24.14 2.41 -6.32
N ASP A 44 -25.10 2.44 -5.39
CA ASP A 44 -24.85 2.24 -3.95
C ASP A 44 -24.32 0.82 -3.69
N GLU A 45 -24.79 -0.18 -4.43
CA GLU A 45 -24.24 -1.54 -4.38
C GLU A 45 -22.83 -1.62 -4.98
N ALA A 46 -22.61 -1.07 -6.17
CA ALA A 46 -21.28 -1.04 -6.78
C ALA A 46 -20.24 -0.32 -5.90
N HIS A 47 -20.64 0.78 -5.25
CA HIS A 47 -19.78 1.49 -4.31
C HIS A 47 -19.36 0.60 -3.13
N ARG A 48 -20.30 -0.14 -2.54
CA ARG A 48 -19.99 -1.11 -1.46
C ARG A 48 -19.00 -2.17 -1.93
N HIS A 49 -19.24 -2.78 -3.08
CA HIS A 49 -18.31 -3.79 -3.64
C HIS A 49 -16.91 -3.24 -3.90
N ILE A 50 -16.80 -1.99 -4.36
CA ILE A 50 -15.49 -1.34 -4.57
C ILE A 50 -14.77 -1.14 -3.23
N VAL A 51 -15.48 -0.69 -2.19
CA VAL A 51 -14.89 -0.49 -0.85
C VAL A 51 -14.43 -1.83 -0.26
N ASP A 52 -15.24 -2.88 -0.36
CA ASP A 52 -14.89 -4.22 0.12
C ASP A 52 -13.68 -4.79 -0.65
N LEU A 53 -13.62 -4.54 -1.97
CA LEU A 53 -12.48 -4.93 -2.79
C LEU A 53 -11.20 -4.20 -2.36
N ILE A 54 -11.27 -2.89 -2.11
CA ILE A 54 -10.13 -2.10 -1.62
C ILE A 54 -9.62 -2.67 -0.29
N GLU A 55 -10.51 -2.97 0.66
CA GLU A 55 -10.13 -3.55 1.95
C GLU A 55 -9.44 -4.92 1.78
N SER A 56 -9.97 -5.77 0.91
CA SER A 56 -9.36 -7.08 0.62
C SER A 56 -7.97 -6.95 -0.03
N LEU A 57 -7.79 -5.97 -0.91
CA LEU A 57 -6.52 -5.70 -1.58
C LEU A 57 -5.49 -5.13 -0.62
N ASP A 58 -5.89 -4.24 0.28
CA ASP A 58 -4.99 -3.68 1.29
C ASP A 58 -4.50 -4.74 2.28
N ASN A 59 -5.38 -5.65 2.71
CA ASN A 59 -4.98 -6.79 3.55
C ASN A 59 -3.98 -7.70 2.83
N LYS A 60 -4.23 -8.02 1.55
CA LYS A 60 -3.32 -8.84 0.74
C LYS A 60 -1.98 -8.15 0.49
N ARG A 61 -2.00 -6.83 0.26
CA ARG A 61 -0.82 -5.98 0.11
C ARG A 61 0.04 -6.05 1.37
N PHE A 62 -0.55 -5.89 2.55
CA PHE A 62 0.17 -5.97 3.82
C PHE A 62 0.84 -7.34 4.03
N GLU A 63 0.08 -8.42 3.86
CA GLU A 63 0.61 -9.79 4.01
C GLU A 63 1.77 -10.06 3.05
N THR A 64 1.61 -9.66 1.78
CA THR A 64 2.64 -9.83 0.74
C THR A 64 3.90 -9.04 1.08
N ILE A 65 3.79 -7.80 1.54
CA ILE A 65 4.94 -6.97 1.94
C ILE A 65 5.66 -7.60 3.14
N GLN A 66 4.92 -8.01 4.16
CA GLN A 66 5.52 -8.61 5.35
C GLN A 66 6.24 -9.93 5.01
N PHE A 67 5.62 -10.76 4.18
CA PHE A 67 6.21 -12.02 3.72
C PHE A 67 7.47 -11.78 2.89
N THR A 68 7.39 -10.93 1.87
CA THR A 68 8.54 -10.62 0.99
C THR A 68 9.68 -9.98 1.78
N PHE A 69 9.40 -9.04 2.69
CA PHE A 69 10.42 -8.45 3.56
C PHE A 69 11.13 -9.49 4.42
N LYS A 70 10.38 -10.41 5.04
CA LYS A 70 10.95 -11.48 5.86
C LYS A 70 11.88 -12.38 5.04
N GLN A 71 11.48 -12.72 3.82
CA GLN A 71 12.29 -13.54 2.93
C GLN A 71 13.55 -12.82 2.47
N VAL A 72 13.43 -11.58 2.01
CA VAL A 72 14.59 -10.78 1.59
C VAL A 72 15.55 -10.55 2.75
N SER A 73 15.05 -10.31 3.97
CA SER A 73 15.89 -10.17 5.17
C SER A 73 16.69 -11.43 5.48
N LEU A 74 16.07 -12.61 5.38
CA LEU A 74 16.74 -13.89 5.59
C LEU A 74 17.84 -14.13 4.55
N TYR A 75 17.52 -13.97 3.25
CA TYR A 75 18.51 -14.13 2.19
C TYR A 75 19.61 -13.09 2.26
N PHE A 76 19.30 -11.86 2.67
CA PHE A 76 20.28 -10.80 2.84
C PHE A 76 21.31 -11.17 3.91
N THR A 77 20.88 -11.67 5.07
CA THR A 77 21.81 -12.14 6.11
C THR A 77 22.67 -13.32 5.62
N GLU A 78 22.10 -14.25 4.86
CA GLU A 78 22.83 -15.41 4.31
C GLU A 78 23.88 -14.98 3.27
N VAL A 79 23.48 -14.17 2.30
CA VAL A 79 24.34 -13.63 1.24
C VAL A 79 25.44 -12.77 1.84
N PHE A 80 25.11 -11.89 2.80
CA PHE A 80 26.10 -11.04 3.45
C PHE A 80 27.15 -11.84 4.22
N LYS A 81 26.75 -12.88 4.96
CA LYS A 81 27.69 -13.77 5.66
C LYS A 81 28.63 -14.50 4.70
N ARG A 82 28.16 -14.85 3.50
CA ARG A 82 29.01 -15.47 2.47
C ARG A 82 30.02 -14.50 1.87
N LEU A 83 29.64 -13.23 1.71
CA LEU A 83 30.53 -12.18 1.17
C LEU A 83 31.51 -11.63 2.22
N ALA A 84 31.08 -11.53 3.47
CA ALA A 84 31.85 -11.02 4.60
C ALA A 84 31.69 -11.98 5.81
N PRO A 85 32.58 -12.97 5.98
CA PRO A 85 32.44 -14.00 7.02
C PRO A 85 32.47 -13.46 8.45
N GLU A 86 33.17 -12.35 8.69
CA GLU A 86 33.27 -11.67 9.99
C GLU A 86 32.12 -10.66 10.22
N GLY A 87 31.25 -10.45 9.23
CA GLY A 87 30.22 -9.43 9.25
C GLY A 87 28.81 -9.96 9.54
N THR A 88 27.95 -9.08 10.04
CA THR A 88 26.51 -9.33 10.18
C THR A 88 25.70 -8.17 9.60
N ALA A 89 24.56 -8.47 9.00
CA ALA A 89 23.70 -7.47 8.38
C ALA A 89 22.23 -7.84 8.55
N HIS A 90 21.42 -6.82 8.86
CA HIS A 90 19.98 -6.96 9.08
C HIS A 90 19.22 -5.80 8.44
N LEU A 91 18.06 -6.11 7.88
CA LEU A 91 17.10 -5.12 7.37
C LEU A 91 16.12 -4.73 8.49
N VAL A 92 15.81 -3.44 8.58
CA VAL A 92 14.87 -2.90 9.56
C VAL A 92 13.82 -2.07 8.83
N ILE A 93 12.54 -2.30 9.11
CA ILE A 93 11.46 -1.48 8.54
C ILE A 93 11.42 -0.16 9.30
N LYS A 94 11.40 0.97 8.58
CA LYS A 94 11.18 2.30 9.13
C LYS A 94 9.69 2.64 9.07
N LYS A 95 9.17 3.17 10.18
CA LYS A 95 7.81 3.71 10.31
C LYS A 95 7.85 5.23 10.31
N GLY A 96 6.77 5.89 9.91
CA GLY A 96 6.60 7.36 9.80
C GLY A 96 7.33 8.23 10.82
N ASP A 97 7.94 9.32 10.33
CA ASP A 97 8.54 10.55 10.94
C ASP A 97 8.99 10.58 12.43
N ASN A 98 9.10 9.45 13.10
CA ASN A 98 9.84 9.33 14.34
C ASN A 98 11.26 8.92 13.95
N GLU A 99 12.10 9.93 13.73
CA GLU A 99 13.56 9.83 13.62
C GLU A 99 14.22 9.40 14.94
N ASP A 100 13.57 8.56 15.75
CA ASP A 100 14.16 8.09 17.00
C ASP A 100 14.74 6.68 16.83
N TYR A 101 16.07 6.70 16.79
CA TYR A 101 16.94 5.60 17.13
C TYR A 101 16.44 4.91 18.40
N ASP A 102 16.35 3.58 18.31
CA ASP A 102 16.36 2.67 19.45
C ASP A 102 15.13 2.72 20.37
N SER A 103 14.26 1.73 20.21
CA SER A 103 13.59 1.16 21.38
C SER A 103 13.21 -0.30 21.11
N GLU A 104 14.07 -1.19 21.61
CA GLU A 104 13.60 -2.35 22.35
C GLU A 104 12.60 -1.89 23.42
N GLN A 105 11.31 -1.79 23.09
CA GLN A 105 10.24 -1.81 24.09
C GLN A 105 9.08 -2.67 23.61
N VAL A 106 9.10 -3.90 24.11
CA VAL A 106 7.90 -4.66 24.41
C VAL A 106 7.16 -3.87 25.49
N SER A 107 6.23 -3.01 25.09
CA SER A 107 5.27 -2.40 26.01
C SER A 107 3.86 -2.62 25.48
N SER A 108 3.35 -3.79 25.82
CA SER A 108 2.02 -4.01 26.39
C SER A 108 1.14 -2.76 26.47
N GLN A 109 0.43 -2.43 25.39
CA GLN A 109 -0.85 -1.76 25.49
C GLN A 109 -1.70 -2.05 24.25
N SER A 110 -2.85 -2.60 24.56
CA SER A 110 -3.93 -3.06 23.69
C SER A 110 -4.50 -1.91 22.88
N SER A 111 -4.04 -1.79 21.64
CA SER A 111 -4.83 -1.27 20.54
C SER A 111 -4.53 -2.14 19.34
N THR A 112 -5.52 -2.89 18.88
CA THR A 112 -5.56 -3.47 17.54
C THR A 112 -5.62 -2.31 16.54
N GLN A 113 -4.54 -1.52 16.45
CA GLN A 113 -4.33 -0.61 15.34
C GLN A 113 -4.07 -1.52 14.15
N GLN A 114 -5.05 -1.57 13.24
CA GLN A 114 -4.84 -2.10 11.89
C GLN A 114 -3.61 -1.38 11.36
N MET A 115 -2.47 -2.08 11.30
CA MET A 115 -1.26 -1.54 10.69
C MET A 115 -1.59 -1.33 9.22
N SER A 116 -1.84 -0.08 8.84
CA SER A 116 -1.95 0.29 7.44
C SER A 116 -0.55 0.34 6.85
N VAL A 117 -0.42 -0.13 5.61
CA VAL A 117 0.88 -0.13 4.91
C VAL A 117 1.43 1.29 4.73
N ASP A 118 0.57 2.31 4.84
CA ASP A 118 0.96 3.73 4.78
C ASP A 118 1.80 4.19 5.99
N GLU A 119 1.92 3.38 7.04
CA GLU A 119 2.82 3.65 8.16
C GLU A 119 4.30 3.41 7.79
N PHE A 120 4.58 2.60 6.77
CA PHE A 120 5.94 2.28 6.35
C PHE A 120 6.53 3.39 5.48
N THR A 121 7.59 4.05 5.95
CA THR A 121 8.29 5.09 5.19
C THR A 121 9.51 4.58 4.43
N GLY A 122 10.04 3.42 4.81
CA GLY A 122 11.15 2.82 4.09
C GLY A 122 11.81 1.65 4.81
N VAL A 123 12.98 1.28 4.33
CA VAL A 123 13.81 0.22 4.90
C VAL A 123 15.18 0.78 5.27
N GLY A 124 15.58 0.60 6.53
CA GLY A 124 16.92 0.83 7.02
C GLY A 124 17.78 -0.42 6.91
N ILE A 125 19.08 -0.23 6.69
CA ILE A 125 20.05 -1.32 6.66
C ILE A 125 21.03 -1.08 7.80
N LYS A 126 21.12 -2.02 8.73
CA LYS A 126 22.11 -2.02 9.80
C LYS A 126 23.14 -3.10 9.52
N VAL A 127 24.41 -2.70 9.41
CA VAL A 127 25.50 -3.62 9.10
C VAL A 127 26.64 -3.46 10.09
N SER A 128 27.35 -4.57 10.32
CA SER A 128 28.59 -4.61 11.08
C SER A 128 29.59 -5.47 10.32
N PHE A 129 30.77 -4.93 10.03
CA PHE A 129 31.85 -5.63 9.32
C PHE A 129 32.88 -6.24 10.27
N THR A 130 32.88 -5.78 11.52
CA THR A 130 33.72 -6.32 12.58
C THR A 130 32.83 -7.21 13.43
N GLY A 131 33.22 -8.45 13.71
CA GLY A 131 32.43 -9.40 14.52
C GLY A 131 32.16 -8.97 15.97
N ARG A 132 32.41 -7.70 16.33
CA ARG A 132 31.99 -7.10 17.59
C ARG A 132 30.49 -6.82 17.52
N THR A 133 29.76 -7.66 18.24
CA THR A 133 28.30 -7.81 18.25
C THR A 133 27.47 -6.55 18.50
N ASN A 134 28.08 -5.42 18.89
CA ASN A 134 27.37 -4.20 19.30
C ASN A 134 27.67 -2.93 18.49
N GLU A 135 28.52 -2.97 17.46
CA GLU A 135 28.72 -1.79 16.58
C GLU A 135 28.01 -1.99 15.25
N MET A 136 26.68 -1.88 15.24
CA MET A 136 25.93 -1.70 14.00
C MET A 136 26.10 -0.25 13.53
N ARG A 137 26.65 -0.07 12.34
CA ARG A 137 26.90 1.26 11.77
C ARG A 137 25.84 1.59 10.73
N ASP A 138 25.49 2.87 10.67
CA ASP A 138 24.70 3.40 9.57
C ASP A 138 25.50 3.39 8.27
N MET A 139 24.79 3.25 7.15
CA MET A 139 25.38 3.20 5.81
C MET A 139 26.34 4.38 5.56
N GLN A 140 26.03 5.58 6.07
CA GLN A 140 26.84 6.79 5.87
C GLN A 140 28.27 6.66 6.43
N GLN A 141 28.46 5.87 7.50
CA GLN A 141 29.72 5.67 8.21
C GLN A 141 30.64 4.60 7.59
N LEU A 142 30.20 3.96 6.50
CA LEU A 142 30.94 2.88 5.83
C LEU A 142 31.92 3.41 4.77
N SER A 143 32.98 2.64 4.52
CA SER A 143 33.89 2.87 3.39
C SER A 143 33.17 2.66 2.05
N GLY A 144 33.66 3.28 0.97
CA GLY A 144 33.08 3.13 -0.38
C GLY A 144 32.94 1.68 -0.81
N GLY A 145 33.99 0.86 -0.64
CA GLY A 145 33.93 -0.57 -0.96
C GLY A 145 32.95 -1.38 -0.09
N GLN A 146 32.81 -1.00 1.18
CA GLN A 146 31.82 -1.61 2.09
C GLN A 146 30.39 -1.28 1.65
N LYS A 147 30.12 -0.04 1.23
CA LYS A 147 28.81 0.35 0.68
C LYS A 147 28.49 -0.46 -0.58
N SER A 148 29.45 -0.62 -1.49
CA SER A 148 29.28 -1.43 -2.69
C SER A 148 29.00 -2.90 -2.36
N LEU A 149 29.68 -3.48 -1.36
CA LEU A 149 29.43 -4.85 -0.94
C LEU A 149 28.02 -5.03 -0.34
N VAL A 150 27.56 -4.09 0.49
CA VAL A 150 26.21 -4.13 1.06
C VAL A 150 25.16 -4.00 -0.04
N ALA A 151 25.37 -3.13 -1.02
CA ALA A 151 24.48 -2.97 -2.17
C ALA A 151 24.40 -4.26 -3.01
N LEU A 152 25.54 -4.88 -3.33
CA LEU A 152 25.58 -6.16 -4.05
C LEU A 152 24.88 -7.27 -3.25
N ALA A 153 25.13 -7.35 -1.94
CA ALA A 153 24.46 -8.32 -1.08
C ALA A 153 22.93 -8.16 -1.10
N LEU A 154 22.43 -6.92 -1.12
CA LEU A 154 21.01 -6.65 -1.23
C LEU A 154 20.45 -7.07 -2.59
N ILE A 155 21.16 -6.77 -3.68
CA ILE A 155 20.73 -7.15 -5.04
C ILE A 155 20.66 -8.68 -5.17
N PHE A 156 21.67 -9.40 -4.70
CA PHE A 156 21.68 -10.87 -4.71
C PHE A 156 20.61 -11.48 -3.80
N ALA A 157 20.30 -10.85 -2.66
CA ALA A 157 19.21 -11.28 -1.79
C ALA A 157 17.84 -11.14 -2.46
N ILE A 158 17.63 -10.02 -3.17
CA ILE A 158 16.42 -9.79 -3.97
C ILE A 158 16.35 -10.82 -5.10
N GLN A 159 17.44 -11.05 -5.84
CA GLN A 159 17.51 -12.04 -6.91
C GLN A 159 17.17 -13.46 -6.43
N LYS A 160 17.62 -13.84 -5.23
CA LYS A 160 17.28 -15.16 -4.64
C LYS A 160 15.78 -15.26 -4.29
N CYS A 161 15.15 -14.15 -3.92
CA CYS A 161 13.74 -14.13 -3.58
C CYS A 161 12.83 -14.05 -4.81
N ASP A 162 13.19 -13.23 -5.79
CA ASP A 162 12.47 -13.01 -7.04
C ASP A 162 13.47 -12.79 -8.19
N PRO A 163 13.82 -13.86 -8.95
CA PRO A 163 14.88 -13.80 -9.94
C PRO A 163 14.45 -13.02 -11.18
N ALA A 164 15.15 -11.91 -11.46
CA ALA A 164 14.95 -11.19 -12.73
C ALA A 164 15.60 -11.94 -13.91
N PRO A 165 15.11 -11.75 -15.15
CA PRO A 165 15.62 -12.45 -16.34
C PRO A 165 17.09 -12.16 -16.67
N PHE A 166 17.59 -10.96 -16.36
CA PHE A 166 19.00 -10.60 -16.54
C PHE A 166 19.40 -9.47 -15.59
N TYR A 167 20.69 -9.42 -15.25
CA TYR A 167 21.33 -8.34 -14.52
C TYR A 167 22.53 -7.85 -15.30
N LEU A 168 22.69 -6.53 -15.39
CA LEU A 168 23.88 -5.90 -15.96
C LEU A 168 24.54 -5.09 -14.84
N PHE A 169 25.78 -5.45 -14.51
CA PHE A 169 26.58 -4.75 -13.53
C PHE A 169 27.68 -3.99 -14.26
N ASP A 170 27.75 -2.68 -14.04
CA ASP A 170 28.77 -1.82 -14.63
C ASP A 170 29.77 -1.39 -13.55
N GLU A 171 31.06 -1.62 -13.81
CA GLU A 171 32.20 -1.27 -12.95
C GLU A 171 32.06 -1.59 -11.43
N ILE A 172 31.31 -2.64 -11.07
CA ILE A 172 31.04 -2.98 -9.66
C ILE A 172 32.30 -3.35 -8.85
N ASP A 173 33.38 -3.71 -9.53
CA ASP A 173 34.61 -4.22 -8.93
C ASP A 173 35.65 -3.13 -8.68
N GLN A 174 35.45 -1.90 -9.18
CA GLN A 174 36.37 -0.77 -9.02
C GLN A 174 36.58 -0.38 -7.54
N ALA A 175 35.52 -0.48 -6.73
CA ALA A 175 35.55 -0.15 -5.31
C ALA A 175 35.79 -1.36 -4.39
N LEU A 176 35.92 -2.58 -4.94
CA LEU A 176 36.02 -3.81 -4.17
C LEU A 176 37.48 -4.28 -4.02
N ASP A 177 37.85 -4.62 -2.78
CA ASP A 177 39.14 -5.26 -2.51
C ASP A 177 39.23 -6.64 -3.19
N PRO A 178 40.43 -7.14 -3.52
CA PRO A 178 40.62 -8.43 -4.20
C PRO A 178 39.89 -9.60 -3.51
N GLN A 179 39.84 -9.60 -2.18
CA GLN A 179 39.16 -10.64 -1.40
C GLN A 179 37.64 -10.64 -1.65
N TYR A 180 37.01 -9.46 -1.65
CA TYR A 180 35.57 -9.35 -1.91
C TYR A 180 35.23 -9.60 -3.38
N ARG A 181 36.11 -9.23 -4.32
CA ARG A 181 35.95 -9.56 -5.75
C ARG A 181 35.87 -11.06 -5.99
N ASN A 182 36.75 -11.83 -5.35
CA ASN A 182 36.72 -13.30 -5.46
C ASN A 182 35.43 -13.88 -4.85
N ALA A 183 35.00 -13.38 -3.69
CA ALA A 183 33.77 -13.83 -3.04
C ALA A 183 32.52 -13.54 -3.89
N VAL A 184 32.47 -12.40 -4.58
CA VAL A 184 31.39 -12.05 -5.51
C VAL A 184 31.42 -12.93 -6.76
N ALA A 185 32.61 -13.26 -7.27
CA ALA A 185 32.76 -14.11 -8.45
C ALA A 185 32.38 -15.59 -8.19
N GLU A 186 32.50 -16.07 -6.95
CA GLU A 186 32.13 -17.43 -6.54
C GLU A 186 30.64 -17.59 -6.15
N MET A 187 29.86 -16.51 -6.21
CA MET A 187 28.47 -16.49 -5.73
C MET A 187 27.47 -16.99 -6.78
#